data_AF-A0AAW0WY05-F1
#
_entry.id   AF-A0AAW0WY05-F1
#
_cell.length_a   1.000
_cell.length_b   1.000
_cell.length_c   1.000
_cell.angle_alpha   90.00
_cell.angle_beta   90.00
_cell.angle_gamma   90.00
#
_symmetry.space_group_name_H-M   'P 1'
#
loop_
_entity.id
_entity.type
_entity.pdbx_description
1 polymer ?
#
loop_
_entity_poly.entity_id
_entity_poly.type
_entity_poly.pdbx_seq_one_letter_code
_entity_poly.pdbx_strand_id
1 'polypeptide(L)'
;GLFARAIIQSGSAICPRSLGDAHRDVAYHTAAVVGCHQWDSYELLQCLQEARAEELVLILPKYIKWRYLPILLGPRVDGDFLPDDPEVLARDGRHKKVDIISGITSHDGGAFVTGERVFDVTFHTSVPSAARKGELFRQDGLLSR
;
A
#
# COMPACT_ATOMS: atom_id res chain seq x y z
N GLY A 1 14.13 -15.44 -21.09
CA GLY A 1 13.26 -14.54 -20.29
C GLY A 1 13.82 -14.40 -18.89
N LEU A 2 13.39 -13.40 -18.11
CA LEU A 2 14.02 -12.99 -16.83
C LEU A 2 14.06 -14.05 -15.70
N PHE A 3 13.19 -15.06 -15.77
CA PHE A 3 13.12 -16.17 -14.80
C PHE A 3 12.62 -17.44 -15.50
N ALA A 4 12.84 -18.60 -14.90
CA ALA A 4 12.38 -19.88 -15.47
C ALA A 4 11.15 -20.47 -14.76
N ARG A 5 10.99 -20.19 -13.46
CA ARG A 5 9.94 -20.73 -12.56
C ARG A 5 9.61 -19.72 -11.47
N ALA A 6 8.50 -19.91 -10.76
CA ALA A 6 8.10 -19.07 -9.63
C ALA A 6 7.64 -19.90 -8.42
N ILE A 7 7.94 -19.42 -7.21
CA ILE A 7 7.40 -19.93 -5.95
C ILE A 7 6.68 -18.78 -5.26
N ILE A 8 5.39 -18.97 -4.92
CA ILE A 8 4.53 -17.93 -4.35
C ILE A 8 3.99 -18.44 -3.00
N GLN A 9 4.38 -17.80 -1.91
CA GLN A 9 4.00 -18.22 -0.55
C GLN A 9 3.05 -17.20 0.06
N SER A 10 1.87 -17.64 0.50
CA SER A 10 0.89 -16.82 1.24
C SER A 10 0.51 -15.50 0.55
N GLY A 11 0.53 -15.46 -0.78
CA GLY A 11 0.26 -14.27 -1.58
C GLY A 11 -0.22 -14.60 -2.99
N SER A 12 -0.86 -13.63 -3.64
CA SER A 12 -1.32 -13.77 -5.02
C SER A 12 -1.52 -12.40 -5.66
N ALA A 13 -1.31 -12.32 -6.98
CA ALA A 13 -1.57 -11.11 -7.77
C ALA A 13 -3.06 -10.74 -7.85
N ILE A 14 -3.96 -11.66 -7.54
CA ILE A 14 -5.43 -11.44 -7.51
C ILE A 14 -5.96 -11.27 -6.09
N CYS A 15 -5.08 -11.12 -5.09
CA CYS A 15 -5.51 -10.80 -3.73
C CYS A 15 -6.16 -9.40 -3.73
N PRO A 16 -7.27 -9.17 -3.00
CA PRO A 16 -7.90 -7.85 -2.92
C PRO A 16 -6.99 -6.72 -2.42
N ARG A 17 -5.86 -7.07 -1.78
CA ARG A 17 -4.86 -6.12 -1.27
C ARG A 17 -3.58 -6.04 -2.13
N SER A 18 -3.55 -6.71 -3.28
CA SER A 18 -2.36 -6.73 -4.15
C SER A 18 -2.16 -5.43 -4.91
N LEU A 19 -3.23 -4.64 -5.05
CA LEU A 19 -3.22 -3.31 -5.67
C LEU A 19 -3.51 -2.24 -4.62
N GLY A 20 -2.92 -1.06 -4.83
CA GLY A 20 -3.34 0.15 -4.14
C GLY A 20 -4.53 0.80 -4.84
N ASP A 21 -5.44 1.32 -4.04
CA ASP A 21 -6.48 2.25 -4.46
C ASP A 21 -6.10 3.66 -3.96
N ALA A 22 -6.46 4.70 -4.71
CA ALA A 22 -6.29 6.11 -4.31
C ALA A 22 -4.84 6.66 -4.21
N HIS A 23 -3.89 6.21 -5.04
CA HIS A 23 -2.51 6.75 -5.08
C HIS A 23 -2.42 8.28 -5.12
N ARG A 24 -3.31 8.93 -5.89
CA ARG A 24 -3.33 10.39 -6.03
C ARG A 24 -3.75 11.08 -4.74
N ASP A 25 -4.80 10.57 -4.08
CA ASP A 25 -5.29 11.14 -2.83
C ASP A 25 -4.28 10.93 -1.71
N VAL A 26 -3.63 9.77 -1.68
CA VAL A 26 -2.54 9.46 -0.76
C VAL A 26 -1.36 10.41 -0.99
N ALA A 27 -0.98 10.69 -2.24
CA ALA A 27 0.10 11.63 -2.55
C ALA A 27 -0.23 13.05 -2.07
N TYR A 28 -1.42 13.57 -2.35
CA TYR A 28 -1.81 14.91 -1.88
C TYR A 28 -1.96 15.00 -0.37
N HIS A 29 -2.50 13.96 0.27
CA HIS A 29 -2.57 13.93 1.74
C HIS A 29 -1.16 13.88 2.36
N THR A 30 -0.26 13.09 1.78
CA THR A 30 1.15 13.03 2.20
C THR A 30 1.79 14.41 2.08
N ALA A 31 1.60 15.06 0.94
CA ALA A 31 2.09 16.41 0.68
C ALA A 31 1.59 17.44 1.68
N ALA A 32 0.29 17.46 1.97
CA ALA A 32 -0.29 18.36 2.95
C ALA A 32 0.30 18.17 4.35
N VAL A 33 0.59 16.92 4.75
CA VAL A 33 1.20 16.62 6.06
C VAL A 33 2.64 17.14 6.16
N VAL A 34 3.41 17.11 5.07
CA VAL A 34 4.80 17.61 5.04
C VAL A 34 4.91 19.08 4.60
N GLY A 35 3.79 19.79 4.48
CA GLY A 35 3.77 21.21 4.14
C GLY A 35 3.93 21.55 2.65
N CYS A 36 3.78 20.57 1.76
CA CYS A 36 3.71 20.77 0.32
C CYS A 36 2.26 21.11 -0.10
N HIS A 37 2.07 22.23 -0.81
CA HIS A 37 0.76 22.79 -1.18
C HIS A 37 0.57 22.92 -2.70
N GLN A 38 1.47 22.34 -3.48
CA GLN A 38 1.47 22.39 -4.94
C GLN A 38 0.39 21.45 -5.51
N TRP A 39 -0.31 21.90 -6.54
CA TRP A 39 -1.34 21.10 -7.21
C TRP A 39 -0.83 20.43 -8.50
N ASP A 40 0.20 21.02 -9.11
CA ASP A 40 0.92 20.45 -10.24
C ASP A 40 1.78 19.25 -9.79
N SER A 41 1.71 18.16 -10.56
CA SER A 41 2.37 16.90 -10.19
C SER A 41 3.89 17.00 -10.17
N TYR A 42 4.50 17.82 -11.03
CA TYR A 42 5.95 17.97 -11.10
C TYR A 42 6.46 18.81 -9.93
N GLU A 43 5.83 19.95 -9.67
CA GLU A 43 6.18 20.80 -8.52
C GLU A 43 5.94 20.09 -7.18
N LEU A 44 4.85 19.31 -7.08
CA LEU A 44 4.56 18.49 -5.92
C LEU A 44 5.66 17.44 -5.68
N LEU A 45 6.10 16.76 -6.73
CA LEU A 45 7.19 15.78 -6.65
C LEU A 45 8.48 16.43 -6.16
N GLN A 46 8.85 17.60 -6.69
CA GLN A 46 10.04 18.32 -6.25
C GLN A 46 9.97 18.66 -4.76
N CYS A 47 8.84 19.18 -4.29
CA CYS A 47 8.64 19.47 -2.87
C CYS A 47 8.75 18.22 -1.98
N LEU A 48 8.10 17.12 -2.39
CA LEU A 48 8.17 15.85 -1.66
C LEU A 48 9.60 15.26 -1.62
N GLN A 49 10.43 15.50 -2.62
CA GLN A 49 11.83 15.06 -2.65
C GLN A 49 12.73 15.85 -1.69
N GLU A 50 12.35 17.09 -1.34
CA GLU A 50 13.05 17.91 -0.34
C GLU A 50 12.63 17.56 1.09
N ALA A 51 11.47 16.91 1.27
CA ALA A 51 10.98 16.50 2.57
C ALA A 51 11.90 15.48 3.25
N ARG A 52 11.91 15.50 4.58
CA ARG A 52 12.68 14.54 5.36
C ARG A 52 12.10 13.13 5.21
N ALA A 53 12.97 12.15 4.95
CA ALA A 53 12.54 10.76 4.80
C ALA A 53 11.79 10.24 6.03
N GLU A 54 12.17 10.67 7.24
CA GLU A 54 11.47 10.26 8.46
C GLU A 54 10.03 10.76 8.48
N GLU A 55 9.77 11.98 8.01
CA GLU A 55 8.42 12.54 7.96
C GLU A 55 7.54 11.76 6.98
N LEU A 56 8.09 11.35 5.82
CA LEU A 56 7.38 10.55 4.83
C LEU A 56 6.99 9.16 5.36
N VAL A 57 7.90 8.49 6.07
CA VAL A 57 7.65 7.15 6.62
C VAL A 57 6.60 7.19 7.74
N LEU A 58 6.61 8.25 8.56
CA LEU A 58 5.68 8.42 9.68
C LEU A 58 4.23 8.69 9.26
N ILE A 59 3.96 8.87 7.96
CA ILE A 59 2.60 9.03 7.44
C ILE A 59 1.92 7.67 7.27
N LEU A 60 2.68 6.58 7.06
CA LEU A 60 2.11 5.24 6.85
C LEU A 60 1.14 4.79 7.95
N PRO A 61 1.43 4.98 9.25
CA PRO A 61 0.47 4.65 10.32
C PRO A 61 -0.85 5.42 10.23
N LYS A 62 -0.85 6.63 9.65
CA LYS A 62 -2.08 7.45 9.50
C LYS A 62 -3.05 6.84 8.50
N TYR A 63 -2.57 6.01 7.58
CA TYR A 63 -3.39 5.30 6.61
C TYR A 63 -3.93 3.95 7.11
N ILE A 64 -3.56 3.53 8.33
CA ILE A 64 -4.06 2.31 8.94
C ILE A 64 -5.45 2.59 9.53
N LYS A 65 -6.51 2.28 8.77
CA LYS A 65 -7.89 2.32 9.26
C LYS A 65 -8.31 0.92 9.71
N TRP A 66 -8.94 0.81 10.88
CA TRP A 66 -9.54 -0.44 11.38
C TRP A 66 -8.59 -1.63 11.61
N ARG A 67 -7.29 -1.41 11.92
CA ARG A 67 -6.26 -2.48 12.01
C ARG A 67 -6.11 -3.31 10.72
N TYR A 68 -6.75 -2.87 9.64
CA TYR A 68 -6.47 -3.32 8.29
C TYR A 68 -5.37 -2.42 7.75
N LEU A 69 -4.36 -3.03 7.15
CA LEU A 69 -3.36 -2.33 6.35
C LEU A 69 -3.91 -2.27 4.92
N PRO A 70 -4.64 -1.22 4.51
CA PRO A 70 -4.80 -0.99 3.10
C PRO A 70 -3.40 -0.72 2.54
N ILE A 71 -2.99 -1.49 1.53
CA ILE A 71 -1.73 -1.26 0.83
C ILE A 71 -1.94 -0.08 -0.13
N LEU A 72 -2.14 1.12 0.43
CA LEU A 72 -2.45 2.34 -0.33
C LEU A 72 -1.25 2.79 -1.20
N LEU A 73 -0.04 2.43 -0.79
CA LEU A 73 1.20 2.61 -1.57
C LEU A 73 1.61 1.31 -2.28
N GLY A 74 0.63 0.53 -2.73
CA GLY A 74 0.85 -0.71 -3.46
C GLY A 74 1.11 -0.50 -4.95
N PRO A 75 1.31 -1.60 -5.70
CA PRO A 75 1.27 -1.58 -7.15
C PRO A 75 -0.05 -1.01 -7.67
N ARG A 76 -0.02 -0.43 -8.88
CA ARG A 76 -1.20 0.09 -9.59
C ARG A 76 -1.23 -0.39 -11.02
N VAL A 77 -2.43 -0.43 -11.61
CA VAL A 77 -2.57 -0.55 -13.06
C VAL A 77 -2.13 0.78 -13.68
N ASP A 78 -1.00 0.77 -14.37
CA ASP A 78 -0.38 1.94 -14.99
C ASP A 78 -0.53 1.97 -16.52
N GLY A 79 -0.94 0.85 -17.12
CA GLY A 79 -1.09 0.71 -18.57
C GLY A 79 0.21 0.39 -19.31
N ASP A 80 1.34 0.29 -18.61
CA ASP A 80 2.67 0.01 -19.18
C ASP A 80 3.26 -1.25 -18.55
N PHE A 81 3.75 -1.16 -17.31
CA PHE A 81 4.29 -2.32 -16.60
C PHE A 81 3.18 -3.30 -16.22
N LEU A 82 2.07 -2.79 -15.67
CA LEU A 82 0.86 -3.54 -15.39
C LEU A 82 -0.26 -3.01 -16.30
N PRO A 83 -0.48 -3.66 -17.46
CA PRO A 83 -1.34 -3.09 -18.51
C PRO A 83 -2.83 -3.15 -18.20
N ASP A 84 -3.27 -4.00 -17.26
CA ASP A 84 -4.67 -4.20 -16.92
C ASP A 84 -4.79 -4.82 -15.51
N ASP A 85 -6.03 -5.00 -15.04
CA ASP A 85 -6.31 -5.66 -13.77
C ASP A 85 -5.71 -7.08 -13.73
N PRO A 86 -4.99 -7.46 -12.66
CA PRO A 86 -4.39 -8.80 -12.53
C PRO A 86 -5.38 -9.94 -12.66
N GLU A 87 -6.64 -9.77 -12.24
CA GLU A 87 -7.68 -10.78 -12.38
C GLU A 87 -8.02 -11.04 -13.85
N VAL A 88 -8.13 -9.97 -14.64
CA VAL A 88 -8.35 -10.03 -16.10
C VAL A 88 -7.14 -10.68 -16.78
N LEU A 89 -5.92 -10.22 -16.46
CA LEU A 89 -4.69 -10.77 -17.05
C LEU A 89 -4.47 -12.24 -16.71
N ALA A 90 -4.80 -12.66 -15.48
CA ALA A 90 -4.73 -14.05 -15.06
C ALA A 90 -5.73 -14.91 -15.83
N ARG A 91 -6.99 -14.46 -15.88
CA ARG A 91 -8.10 -15.14 -16.56
C ARG A 91 -7.85 -15.32 -18.06
N ASP A 92 -7.37 -14.28 -18.72
CA ASP A 92 -7.06 -14.29 -20.15
C ASP A 92 -5.76 -15.02 -20.48
N GLY A 93 -5.04 -15.48 -19.46
CA GLY A 93 -3.75 -16.13 -19.64
C GLY A 93 -2.65 -15.18 -20.13
N ARG A 94 -2.86 -13.86 -20.04
CA ARG A 94 -1.92 -12.78 -20.42
C ARG A 94 -0.82 -12.60 -19.39
N HIS A 95 -0.14 -13.70 -19.08
CA HIS A 95 1.00 -13.77 -18.18
C HIS A 95 1.98 -14.81 -18.69
N LYS A 96 3.21 -14.74 -18.21
CA LYS A 96 4.25 -15.68 -18.59
C LYS A 96 3.92 -17.09 -18.10
N LYS A 97 3.99 -18.07 -19.00
CA LYS A 97 3.78 -19.49 -18.69
C LYS A 97 5.09 -20.09 -18.17
N VAL A 98 5.12 -20.37 -16.87
CA VAL A 98 6.23 -21.04 -16.18
C VAL A 98 5.66 -22.02 -15.16
N ASP A 99 6.48 -22.96 -14.69
CA ASP A 99 6.10 -23.79 -13.54
C ASP A 99 5.96 -22.92 -12.28
N ILE A 100 4.84 -23.10 -11.57
CA ILE A 100 4.52 -22.37 -10.35
C ILE A 100 4.30 -23.37 -9.21
N ILE A 101 4.99 -23.13 -8.09
CA ILE A 101 4.64 -23.74 -6.80
C ILE A 101 3.99 -22.64 -5.96
N SER A 102 2.76 -22.86 -5.50
CA SER A 102 2.04 -21.90 -4.67
C SER A 102 1.36 -22.59 -3.50
N GLY A 103 1.28 -21.90 -2.36
CA GLY A 103 0.62 -22.42 -1.16
C GLY A 103 0.28 -21.33 -0.15
N ILE A 104 -0.56 -21.69 0.81
CA ILE A 104 -0.96 -20.87 1.97
C ILE A 104 -0.61 -21.61 3.26
N THR A 105 -0.57 -20.89 4.37
CA THR A 105 -0.50 -21.52 5.69
C THR A 105 -1.88 -21.56 6.35
N SER A 106 -2.10 -22.50 7.27
CA SER A 106 -3.35 -22.62 8.02
C SER A 106 -3.67 -21.38 8.89
N HIS A 107 -2.68 -20.51 9.13
CA HIS A 107 -2.79 -19.37 10.03
C HIS A 107 -2.28 -18.06 9.41
N ASP A 108 -2.30 -17.90 8.08
CA ASP A 108 -1.90 -16.64 7.40
C ASP A 108 -2.69 -15.41 7.92
N GLY A 109 -3.91 -15.63 8.43
CA GLY A 109 -4.76 -14.61 9.05
C GLY A 109 -4.38 -14.21 10.49
N GLY A 110 -3.53 -15.00 11.17
CA GLY A 110 -3.27 -14.88 12.61
C GLY A 110 -2.75 -13.50 13.03
N ALA A 111 -1.87 -12.91 12.22
CA ALA A 111 -1.32 -11.58 12.49
C ALA A 111 -2.37 -10.45 12.40
N PHE A 112 -3.38 -10.61 11.53
CA PHE A 112 -4.41 -9.59 11.30
C PHE A 112 -5.49 -9.60 12.40
N VAL A 113 -5.82 -10.77 12.94
CA VAL A 113 -6.80 -10.90 14.04
C VAL A 113 -6.22 -10.52 15.40
N THR A 114 -4.94 -10.79 15.66
CA THR A 114 -4.34 -10.64 16.99
C THR A 114 -3.84 -9.23 17.31
N GLY A 115 -4.03 -8.24 16.42
CA GLY A 115 -3.42 -6.89 16.36
C GLY A 115 -3.15 -6.06 17.64
N GLU A 116 -2.51 -6.62 18.65
CA GLU A 116 -2.12 -6.01 19.92
C GLU A 116 -0.64 -6.20 20.24
N ARG A 117 0.17 -6.96 19.47
CA ARG A 117 1.58 -7.17 19.84
C ARG A 117 2.63 -7.16 18.73
N VAL A 118 2.26 -7.28 17.45
CA VAL A 118 3.29 -7.32 16.38
C VAL A 118 3.64 -5.93 15.86
N PHE A 119 2.65 -5.05 15.66
CA PHE A 119 2.90 -3.68 15.19
C PHE A 119 3.31 -2.71 16.32
N ASP A 120 2.93 -3.00 17.57
CA ASP A 120 3.22 -2.11 18.70
C ASP A 120 4.71 -2.15 19.11
N VAL A 121 5.37 -3.31 18.99
CA VAL A 121 6.78 -3.46 19.40
C VAL A 121 7.75 -2.74 18.44
N THR A 122 7.39 -2.56 17.16
CA THR A 122 8.29 -1.96 16.16
C THR A 122 8.10 -0.44 16.00
N PHE A 123 6.88 0.08 16.14
CA PHE A 123 6.60 1.51 15.93
C PHE A 123 6.69 2.35 17.21
N HIS A 124 6.51 1.76 18.41
CA HIS A 124 6.49 2.54 19.65
C HIS A 124 7.88 3.02 20.11
N THR A 125 8.97 2.45 19.57
CA THR A 125 10.35 2.87 19.88
C THR A 125 10.89 3.96 18.95
N SER A 126 10.19 4.28 17.85
CA SER A 126 10.69 5.17 16.80
C SER A 126 9.86 6.44 16.58
N VAL A 127 8.65 6.55 17.13
CA VAL A 127 7.77 7.72 16.91
C VAL A 127 7.57 8.55 18.19
N PRO A 128 7.89 9.86 18.20
CA PRO A 128 7.66 10.72 19.34
C PRO A 128 6.19 10.85 19.73
N SER A 129 5.97 10.93 21.04
CA SER A 129 4.69 11.12 21.76
C SER A 129 3.65 12.05 21.10
N ALA A 130 4.10 13.11 20.41
CA ALA A 130 3.25 14.18 19.90
C ALA A 130 2.43 13.79 18.65
N ALA A 131 2.83 12.77 17.89
CA ALA A 131 2.14 12.33 16.68
C ALA A 131 0.86 11.51 16.97
N ARG A 132 0.52 11.29 18.25
CA ARG A 132 -0.60 10.44 18.72
C ARG A 132 -2.00 11.03 18.57
N LYS A 133 -2.13 12.30 18.16
CA LYS A 133 -3.44 12.89 17.86
C LYS A 133 -3.78 12.65 16.39
N GLY A 134 -4.39 11.50 16.12
CA GLY A 134 -4.99 11.21 14.82
C GLY A 134 -6.33 11.93 14.68
N GLU A 135 -6.39 12.98 13.86
CA GLU A 135 -7.65 13.37 13.23
C GLU A 135 -8.02 12.31 12.19
N LEU A 136 -9.22 11.76 12.34
CA LEU A 136 -9.76 10.69 11.52
C LEU A 136 -10.07 11.24 10.11
N PHE A 137 -9.33 10.80 9.09
CA PHE A 137 -9.65 11.11 7.70
C PHE A 137 -11.03 10.52 7.36
N ARG A 138 -12.02 11.40 7.13
CA ARG A 138 -13.42 11.05 6.88
C ARG A 138 -13.59 10.70 5.40
N GLN A 139 -13.58 9.41 5.08
CA GLN A 139 -13.85 8.88 3.73
C GLN A 139 -15.33 8.56 3.49
N ASP A 140 -16.26 9.43 3.91
CA ASP A 140 -17.71 9.22 3.71
C ASP A 140 -18.12 9.23 2.21
N GLY A 141 -17.16 9.32 1.27
CA GLY A 141 -17.40 9.34 -0.18
C GLY A 141 -16.66 8.29 -1.03
N LEU A 142 -15.85 7.39 -0.46
CA LEU A 142 -15.03 6.43 -1.25
C LEU A 142 -15.62 5.01 -1.37
N LEU A 143 -16.80 4.74 -0.79
CA LEU A 143 -17.49 3.45 -0.88
C LEU A 143 -18.70 3.45 -1.84
N SER A 144 -18.85 4.50 -2.66
CA SER A 144 -19.89 4.59 -3.69
C SER A 144 -19.27 4.80 -5.06
N ARG A 145 -18.78 3.70 -5.66
CA ARG A 145 -18.84 3.39 -7.10
C ARG A 145 -18.19 2.06 -7.38
#